data_AF-A0A383DT70-F1
#
_entry.id   AF-A0A383DT70-F1
#
_cell.length_a   1.000
_cell.length_b   1.000
_cell.length_c   1.000
_cell.angle_alpha   90.00
_cell.angle_beta   90.00
_cell.angle_gamma   90.00
#
_symmetry.space_group_name_H-M   'P 1'
#
loop_
_entity.id
_entity.type
_entity.pdbx_description
1 polymer ?
#
loop_
_entity_poly.entity_id
_entity_poly.type
_entity_poly.pdbx_seq_one_letter_code
_entity_poly.pdbx_strand_id
1 'polypeptide(L)'
;MSFFFVEPEVYKKYKDQVLELSQSIQVNYVEHLSPEKRRPGFSDKQIAEKLGLDERVVREIRCVGEREFYDVEEWEKATSFKEQQCRAYAERGVSSATRKYFDRKKEADK
;
A
#
# COMPACT_ATOMS: atom_id res chain seq x y z
N MET A 1 1.50 -17.39 11.06
CA MET A 1 0.28 -16.59 10.77
C MET A 1 -0.07 -15.81 12.02
N SER A 2 -0.10 -14.48 12.00
CA SER A 2 -0.69 -13.72 13.10
C SER A 2 -2.20 -13.68 12.91
N PHE A 3 -2.97 -14.04 13.94
CA PHE A 3 -4.41 -13.83 13.95
C PHE A 3 -4.67 -12.34 14.21
N PHE A 4 -5.38 -11.68 13.30
CA PHE A 4 -5.89 -10.33 13.48
C PHE A 4 -7.30 -10.44 14.08
N PHE A 5 -7.58 -9.71 15.15
CA PHE A 5 -8.84 -9.80 15.89
C PHE A 5 -9.38 -8.38 16.13
N VAL A 6 -10.29 -7.94 15.26
CA VAL A 6 -11.05 -6.72 15.47
C VAL A 6 -12.43 -7.08 15.99
N GLU A 7 -12.84 -6.41 17.05
CA GLU A 7 -14.21 -6.49 17.54
C GLU A 7 -15.20 -6.06 16.44
N PRO A 8 -16.24 -6.85 16.12
CA PRO A 8 -17.11 -6.59 14.96
C PRO A 8 -17.77 -5.21 14.96
N GLU A 9 -18.09 -4.67 16.14
CA GLU A 9 -18.70 -3.34 16.28
C GLU A 9 -17.71 -2.23 15.91
N VAL A 10 -16.48 -2.34 16.40
CA VAL A 10 -15.38 -1.41 16.08
C VAL A 10 -15.06 -1.48 14.59
N TYR A 11 -15.01 -2.69 14.03
CA TYR A 11 -14.79 -2.88 12.61
C TYR A 11 -15.86 -2.17 11.77
N LYS A 12 -17.14 -2.45 12.01
CA LYS A 12 -18.25 -1.84 11.26
C LYS A 12 -18.28 -0.32 11.36
N LYS A 13 -17.91 0.22 12.53
CA LYS A 13 -17.91 1.67 12.77
C LYS A 13 -16.80 2.41 12.02
N TYR A 14 -15.60 1.83 11.98
CA TYR A 14 -14.40 2.54 11.52
C TYR A 14 -13.83 2.04 10.19
N LYS A 15 -14.30 0.90 9.65
CA LYS A 15 -13.79 0.30 8.41
C LYS A 15 -13.67 1.33 7.29
N ASP A 16 -14.78 1.98 6.93
CA ASP A 16 -14.81 2.85 5.75
C ASP A 16 -13.89 4.06 5.92
N GLN A 17 -13.79 4.60 7.14
CA GLN A 17 -12.89 5.71 7.46
C GLN A 17 -11.41 5.30 7.40
N VAL A 18 -11.07 4.14 7.95
CA VAL A 18 -9.70 3.61 7.91
C VAL A 18 -9.28 3.31 6.48
N LEU A 19 -10.16 2.70 5.69
CA LEU A 19 -9.91 2.38 4.29
C LEU A 19 -9.80 3.63 3.42
N GLU A 20 -10.66 4.64 3.63
CA GLU A 20 -10.57 5.92 2.93
C GLU A 20 -9.23 6.61 3.20
N LEU A 21 -8.72 6.55 4.43
CA LEU A 21 -7.45 7.20 4.80
C LEU A 21 -6.22 6.37 4.46
N SER A 22 -6.38 5.07 4.21
CA SER A 22 -5.29 4.13 3.98
C SER A 22 -4.60 4.35 2.63
N GLN A 23 -3.27 4.24 2.64
CA GLN A 23 -2.44 4.21 1.43
C GLN A 23 -2.81 3.07 0.48
N SER A 24 -3.37 1.97 0.99
CA SER A 24 -3.61 0.76 0.20
C SER A 24 -4.79 0.87 -0.76
N ILE A 25 -5.66 1.88 -0.56
CA ILE A 25 -6.84 2.13 -1.41
C ILE A 25 -6.74 3.53 -2.05
N GLN A 26 -6.05 4.49 -1.42
CA GLN A 26 -5.85 5.80 -2.03
C GLN A 26 -4.80 5.77 -3.16
N VAL A 27 -5.28 5.91 -4.40
CA VAL A 27 -4.46 5.92 -5.64
C VAL A 27 -3.90 7.32 -5.98
N ASN A 28 -4.22 8.37 -5.22
CA ASN A 28 -3.93 9.77 -5.60
C ASN A 28 -2.47 10.22 -5.40
N TYR A 29 -1.52 9.31 -5.61
CA TYR A 29 -0.10 9.61 -5.79
C TYR A 29 0.34 9.54 -7.26
N VAL A 30 -0.60 9.45 -8.20
CA VAL A 30 -0.23 9.37 -9.61
C VAL A 30 0.40 10.69 -10.06
N GLU A 31 1.61 10.62 -10.63
CA GLU A 31 2.45 11.79 -11.00
C GLU A 31 1.71 12.81 -11.89
N HIS A 32 0.70 12.36 -12.64
CA HIS A 32 -0.11 13.18 -13.56
C HIS A 32 -1.23 13.98 -12.87
N LEU A 33 -1.49 13.78 -11.58
CA LEU A 33 -2.41 14.63 -10.82
C LEU A 33 -1.71 15.91 -10.38
N SER A 34 -2.42 17.04 -10.49
CA SER A 34 -1.94 18.33 -9.97
C SER A 34 -1.71 18.24 -8.45
N PRO A 35 -0.73 18.96 -7.89
CA PRO A 35 -0.37 18.86 -6.47
C PRO A 35 -1.57 19.02 -5.52
N GLU A 36 -2.50 19.92 -5.84
CA GLU A 36 -3.72 20.20 -5.07
C GLU A 36 -4.72 19.03 -5.02
N LYS A 37 -4.66 18.13 -6.01
CA LYS A 37 -5.51 16.94 -6.11
C LYS A 37 -4.83 15.70 -5.53
N ARG A 38 -3.54 15.77 -5.18
CA ARG A 38 -2.82 14.67 -4.55
C ARG A 38 -3.28 14.54 -3.11
N ARG A 39 -3.79 13.36 -2.77
CA ARG A 39 -4.14 12.99 -1.40
C ARG A 39 -3.24 11.82 -1.03
N PRO A 40 -2.12 12.08 -0.32
CA PRO A 40 -1.30 10.99 0.17
C PRO A 40 -2.11 10.24 1.23
N GLY A 41 -2.12 8.92 1.14
CA GLY A 41 -2.69 8.11 2.22
C GLY A 41 -1.89 8.29 3.51
N PHE A 42 -2.56 8.10 4.64
CA PHE A 42 -1.96 8.17 5.96
C PHE A 42 -1.35 6.83 6.36
N SER A 43 -0.34 6.87 7.24
CA SER A 43 0.16 5.67 7.92
C SER A 43 -0.82 5.22 9.01
N ASP A 44 -0.73 3.95 9.44
CA ASP A 44 -1.58 3.40 10.52
C ASP A 44 -1.56 4.29 11.78
N LYS A 45 -0.37 4.80 12.15
CA LYS A 45 -0.21 5.74 13.27
C LYS A 45 -0.94 7.07 13.06
N GLN A 46 -0.85 7.66 11.87
CA GLN A 46 -1.52 8.93 11.56
C GLN A 46 -3.05 8.77 11.54
N ILE A 47 -3.53 7.62 11.05
CA ILE A 47 -4.96 7.29 11.07
C ILE A 47 -5.44 7.11 12.51
N ALA A 48 -4.65 6.43 13.35
CA ALA A 48 -4.93 6.24 14.77
C ALA A 48 -5.05 7.57 15.52
N GLU A 49 -4.09 8.48 15.33
CA GLU A 49 -4.12 9.84 15.90
C GLU A 49 -5.37 10.62 15.45
N LYS A 50 -5.78 10.48 14.19
CA LYS A 50 -6.92 11.21 13.62
C LYS A 50 -8.27 10.66 14.08
N LEU A 51 -8.40 9.34 14.24
CA LEU A 51 -9.64 8.66 14.63
C LEU A 51 -9.76 8.46 16.15
N GLY A 52 -8.72 8.77 16.93
CA GLY A 52 -8.68 8.52 18.37
C GLY A 52 -8.67 7.03 18.69
N LEU A 53 -7.99 6.23 17.86
CA LEU A 53 -7.89 4.78 17.99
C LEU A 53 -6.47 4.36 18.35
N ASP A 54 -6.32 3.10 18.78
CA ASP A 54 -5.01 2.48 18.89
C ASP A 54 -4.47 2.09 17.50
N GLU A 55 -3.17 2.30 17.26
CA GLU A 55 -2.51 1.96 15.99
C GLU A 55 -2.70 0.49 15.61
N ARG A 56 -2.69 -0.42 16.60
CA ARG A 56 -2.92 -1.83 16.35
C ARG A 56 -4.35 -2.06 15.85
N VAL A 57 -5.34 -1.42 16.45
CA VAL A 57 -6.75 -1.55 16.03
C VAL A 57 -6.92 -1.07 14.59
N VAL A 58 -6.34 0.09 14.25
CA VAL A 58 -6.35 0.60 12.87
C VAL A 58 -5.71 -0.38 11.90
N ARG A 59 -4.52 -0.91 12.23
CA ARG A 59 -3.83 -1.89 11.39
C ARG A 59 -4.68 -3.14 11.18
N GLU A 60 -5.33 -3.63 12.21
CA GLU A 60 -6.17 -4.82 12.12
C GLU A 60 -7.43 -4.57 11.27
N ILE A 61 -8.10 -3.41 11.45
CA ILE A 61 -9.22 -2.99 10.59
C ILE A 61 -8.77 -2.90 9.14
N ARG A 62 -7.64 -2.24 8.89
CA ARG A 62 -7.07 -2.08 7.55
C ARG A 62 -6.78 -3.43 6.91
N CYS A 63 -6.08 -4.33 7.60
CA CYS A 63 -5.74 -5.65 7.06
C CYS A 63 -6.98 -6.51 6.75
N VAL A 64 -8.03 -6.43 7.58
CA VAL A 64 -9.28 -7.14 7.32
C VAL A 64 -10.07 -6.48 6.18
N GLY A 65 -10.20 -5.15 6.18
CA GLY A 65 -10.92 -4.40 5.14
C GLY A 65 -10.26 -4.47 3.75
N GLU A 66 -8.93 -4.47 3.67
CA GLU A 66 -8.21 -4.65 2.39
C GLU A 66 -8.53 -6.01 1.75
N ARG A 67 -8.75 -7.06 2.55
CA ARG A 67 -9.14 -8.38 2.05
C ARG A 67 -10.54 -8.41 1.44
N GLU A 68 -11.40 -7.46 1.79
CA GLU A 68 -12.72 -7.32 1.17
C GLU A 68 -12.65 -6.64 -0.20
N PHE A 69 -11.57 -5.90 -0.49
CA PHE A 69 -11.41 -5.11 -1.72
C PHE A 69 -10.66 -5.84 -2.84
N TYR A 70 -9.74 -6.74 -2.47
CA TYR A 70 -8.89 -7.42 -3.43
C TYR A 70 -9.15 -8.93 -3.37
N ASP A 71 -9.58 -9.48 -4.51
CA ASP A 71 -9.68 -10.93 -4.69
C ASP A 71 -8.30 -11.60 -4.59
N VAL A 72 -8.30 -12.90 -4.29
CA VAL A 72 -7.07 -13.71 -4.13
C VAL A 72 -6.12 -13.54 -5.32
N GLU A 73 -6.66 -13.43 -6.54
CA GLU A 73 -5.91 -13.26 -7.77
C GLU A 73 -5.02 -12.00 -7.76
N GLU A 74 -5.49 -10.90 -7.17
CA GLU A 74 -4.71 -9.66 -7.09
C GLU A 74 -3.55 -9.80 -6.10
N TRP A 75 -3.76 -10.56 -5.01
CA TRP A 75 -2.70 -10.91 -4.06
C TRP A 75 -1.63 -11.82 -4.69
N GLU A 76 -2.03 -12.75 -5.55
CA GLU A 76 -1.11 -13.61 -6.31
C GLU A 76 -0.26 -12.80 -7.30
N LYS A 77 -0.87 -11.84 -8.02
CA LYS A 77 -0.13 -10.91 -8.88
C LYS A 77 0.88 -10.08 -8.10
N ALA A 78 0.47 -9.53 -6.95
CA ALA A 78 1.36 -8.75 -6.10
C ALA A 78 2.55 -9.57 -5.58
N THR A 79 2.31 -10.83 -5.23
CA THR A 79 3.36 -11.77 -4.81
C THR A 79 4.33 -12.05 -5.96
N SER A 80 3.80 -12.40 -7.13
CA SER A 80 4.58 -12.67 -8.34
C SER A 80 5.43 -11.48 -8.75
N PHE A 81 4.87 -10.27 -8.67
CA PHE A 81 5.59 -9.03 -8.94
C PHE A 81 6.78 -8.84 -8.00
N LYS A 82 6.59 -9.04 -6.68
CA LYS A 82 7.66 -8.93 -5.67
C LYS A 82 8.74 -9.97 -5.88
N GLU A 83 8.38 -11.22 -6.15
CA GLU A 83 9.35 -12.28 -6.47
C GLU A 83 10.20 -11.91 -7.68
N GLN A 84 9.57 -11.41 -8.75
CA GLN A 84 10.29 -10.95 -9.94
C GLN A 84 11.27 -9.82 -9.60
N GLN A 85 10.87 -8.86 -8.74
CA GLN A 85 11.76 -7.79 -8.29
C GLN A 85 12.98 -8.34 -7.54
N CYS A 86 12.77 -9.26 -6.61
CA CYS A 86 13.84 -9.88 -5.83
C CYS A 86 14.78 -10.71 -6.71
N ARG A 87 14.26 -11.51 -7.64
CA ARG A 87 15.08 -12.28 -8.59
C ARG A 87 15.92 -11.35 -9.48
N ALA A 88 15.31 -10.32 -10.05
CA ALA A 88 16.03 -9.35 -10.87
C ALA A 88 17.15 -8.65 -10.08
N TYR A 89 16.87 -8.29 -8.82
CA TYR A 89 17.88 -7.71 -7.94
C TYR A 89 19.02 -8.68 -7.63
N ALA A 90 18.71 -9.94 -7.33
CA ALA A 90 19.72 -10.97 -7.06
C ALA A 90 20.63 -11.23 -8.28
N GLU A 91 20.07 -11.23 -9.50
CA GLU A 91 20.84 -11.45 -10.72
C GLU A 91 21.70 -10.25 -11.14
N ARG A 92 21.19 -9.02 -10.94
CA ARG A 92 21.71 -7.82 -11.64
C ARG A 92 22.05 -6.66 -10.71
N GLY A 93 21.78 -6.80 -9.41
CA GLY A 93 21.96 -5.74 -8.39
C GLY A 93 20.92 -4.62 -8.45
N VAL A 94 19.92 -4.70 -9.33
CA VAL A 94 18.86 -3.67 -9.50
C VAL A 94 17.53 -4.36 -9.75
N SER A 95 16.45 -3.89 -9.11
CA SER A 95 15.11 -4.45 -9.33
C SER A 95 14.58 -4.08 -10.72
N SER A 96 13.74 -4.95 -11.29
CA SER A 96 13.17 -4.70 -12.62
C SER A 96 12.32 -3.42 -12.69
N ALA A 97 11.67 -3.03 -11.60
CA ALA A 97 10.84 -1.84 -11.49
C ALA A 97 11.65 -0.55 -11.48
N THR A 98 12.86 -0.56 -10.91
CA THR A 98 13.73 0.62 -10.84
C THR A 98 14.69 0.75 -12.01
N ARG A 99 14.93 -0.34 -12.75
CA ARG A 99 15.80 -0.37 -13.92
C ARG A 99 15.52 0.74 -14.93
N LYS A 100 14.24 1.03 -15.22
CA LYS A 100 13.83 2.09 -16.16
C LYS A 100 14.44 3.46 -15.83
N TYR A 101 14.70 3.76 -14.55
CA TYR A 101 15.30 5.03 -14.14
C TYR A 101 16.82 5.04 -14.38
N PHE A 102 17.49 3.90 -14.18
CA PHE A 102 18.91 3.74 -14.51
C PHE A 102 19.16 3.84 -16.01
N ASP A 103 18.33 3.19 -16.82
CA ASP A 103 18.45 3.20 -18.27
C ASP A 103 18.23 4.63 -18.81
N ARG A 104 17.20 5.35 -18.35
CA ARG A 104 16.99 6.78 -18.70
C ARG A 104 18.16 7.66 -18.30
N LYS A 105 18.73 7.47 -17.10
CA LYS A 105 19.90 8.26 -16.66
C LYS A 105 21.09 8.01 -17.59
N LYS A 106 21.34 6.75 -17.95
CA LYS A 106 22.43 6.38 -18.86
C LYS A 106 22.24 6.91 -20.29
N GLU A 107 20.99 7.05 -20.75
CA GLU A 107 20.67 7.69 -22.03
C GLU A 107 20.84 9.21 -21.98
N ALA A 108 20.53 9.86 -20.86
CA ALA A 108 20.71 11.29 -20.66
C ALA A 108 22.18 11.71 -20.49
N ASP A 109 23.03 10.80 -19.98
CA ASP A 109 24.48 11.01 -19.79
C ASP A 109 25.31 10.70 -21.06
N LYS A 110 24.68 10.29 -22.17
CA LYS A 110 25.30 10.03 -23.48
C LYS A 110 25.16 11.22 -24.42
#